data_AF-A0A1Z4JDW7-F1
#
_entry.id   AF-A0A1Z4JDW7-F1
#
_cell.length_a   1.000
_cell.length_b   1.000
_cell.length_c   1.000
_cell.angle_alpha   90.00
_cell.angle_beta   90.00
_cell.angle_gamma   90.00
#
_symmetry.space_group_name_H-M   'P 1'
#
loop_
_entity.id
_entity.type
_entity.pdbx_description
1 polymer ?
#
loop_
_entity_poly.entity_id
_entity_poly.type
_entity_poly.pdbx_seq_one_letter_code
_entity_poly.pdbx_strand_id
1 'polypeptide(L)'
;MLFKFLAHLIIWFRPFLVPICFVMAWSLVLMLVWRVFTATRDAVNEAKHMHQIPCPDCQFFTGDYNLKCPVHPMSALSEDAIDCPDYFEKPWN
;
A
#
# COMPACT_ATOMS: atom_id res chain seq x y z
N MET A 1 54.90 7.28 18.41
CA MET A 1 54.75 6.16 17.45
C MET A 1 53.30 5.79 17.20
N LEU A 2 52.46 5.64 18.24
CA LEU A 2 51.03 5.29 18.14
C LEU A 2 50.22 6.20 17.17
N PHE A 3 50.38 7.52 17.25
CA PHE A 3 49.63 8.47 16.41
C PHE A 3 49.94 8.35 14.90
N LYS A 4 51.20 8.07 14.54
CA LYS A 4 51.59 7.87 13.13
C LYS A 4 51.03 6.57 12.58
N PHE A 5 50.94 5.54 13.42
CA PHE A 5 50.38 4.24 13.06
C PHE A 5 48.87 4.33 12.81
N LEU A 6 48.14 5.05 13.69
CA LEU A 6 46.72 5.33 13.53
C LEU A 6 46.43 6.14 12.26
N ALA A 7 47.22 7.19 11.99
CA ALA A 7 47.08 7.98 10.77
C ALA A 7 47.32 7.14 9.50
N HIS A 8 48.32 6.25 9.53
CA HIS A 8 48.62 5.37 8.40
C HIS A 8 47.51 4.34 8.14
N LEU A 9 46.91 3.79 9.19
CA LEU A 9 45.72 2.93 9.10
C LEU A 9 44.52 3.68 8.50
N ILE A 10 44.24 4.89 8.96
CA ILE A 10 43.12 5.69 8.47
C ILE A 10 43.27 6.00 6.97
N ILE A 11 44.46 6.36 6.50
CA ILE A 11 44.72 6.63 5.07
C ILE A 11 44.49 5.37 4.23
N TRP A 12 44.86 4.19 4.74
CA TRP A 12 44.69 2.92 4.06
C TRP A 12 43.22 2.46 4.01
N PHE A 13 42.45 2.74 5.06
CA PHE A 13 41.02 2.39 5.14
C PHE A 13 40.08 3.40 4.49
N ARG A 14 40.53 4.66 4.33
CA ARG A 14 39.76 5.73 3.67
C ARG A 14 39.10 5.35 2.33
N PRO A 15 39.79 4.68 1.38
CA PRO A 15 39.19 4.33 0.09
C PRO A 15 38.05 3.31 0.21
N PHE A 16 38.00 2.53 1.30
CA PHE A 16 36.91 1.58 1.55
C PHE A 16 35.71 2.21 2.26
N LEU A 17 35.92 3.28 3.05
CA LEU A 17 34.84 3.96 3.76
C LEU A 17 33.82 4.60 2.79
N VAL A 18 34.30 5.23 1.72
CA VAL A 18 33.45 5.93 0.73
C VAL A 18 32.45 5.00 0.04
N PRO A 19 32.86 3.86 -0.56
CA PRO A 19 31.90 2.94 -1.19
C PRO A 19 30.95 2.31 -0.17
N ILE A 20 31.42 2.01 1.05
CA ILE A 20 30.54 1.47 2.11
C ILE A 20 29.46 2.49 2.48
N CYS A 21 29.82 3.76 2.72
CA CYS A 21 28.85 4.82 3.00
C CYS A 21 27.85 5.01 1.85
N PHE A 22 28.31 4.92 0.60
CA PHE A 22 27.44 5.01 -0.56
C PHE A 22 26.43 3.87 -0.61
N VAL A 23 26.89 2.62 -0.46
CA VAL A 23 26.00 1.45 -0.45
C VAL A 23 24.99 1.53 0.70
N MET A 24 25.43 1.95 1.88
CA MET A 24 24.55 2.13 3.04
C MET A 24 23.51 3.24 2.82
N ALA A 25 23.89 4.36 2.23
CA ALA A 25 22.95 5.43 1.92
C ALA A 25 21.90 4.96 0.90
N TRP A 26 22.33 4.29 -0.18
CA TRP A 26 21.43 3.77 -1.20
C TRP A 26 20.54 2.64 -0.69
N SER A 27 21.04 1.75 0.18
CA SER A 27 20.20 0.69 0.75
C SER A 27 19.07 1.25 1.60
N LEU A 28 19.33 2.29 2.40
CA LEU A 28 18.30 3.00 3.17
C LEU A 28 17.27 3.66 2.25
N VAL A 29 17.72 4.35 1.20
CA VAL A 29 16.81 4.99 0.22
C VAL A 29 15.95 3.93 -0.47
N LEU A 30 16.55 2.85 -0.97
CA LEU A 30 15.81 1.76 -1.61
C LEU A 30 14.81 1.11 -0.66
N MET A 31 15.17 0.94 0.61
CA MET A 31 14.26 0.39 1.61
C MET A 31 13.07 1.32 1.83
N LEU A 32 13.28 2.63 1.95
CA LEU A 32 12.19 3.61 2.08
C LEU A 32 11.27 3.62 0.85
N VAL A 33 11.85 3.63 -0.35
CA VAL A 33 11.09 3.56 -1.60
C VAL A 33 10.28 2.27 -1.67
N TRP A 34 10.87 1.13 -1.29
CA TRP A 34 10.18 -0.15 -1.26
C TRP A 34 8.99 -0.12 -0.32
N ARG A 35 9.15 0.41 0.89
CA ARG A 35 8.06 0.54 1.86
C ARG A 35 6.90 1.37 1.34
N VAL A 36 7.19 2.51 0.71
CA VAL A 36 6.15 3.38 0.12
C VAL A 36 5.46 2.69 -1.05
N PHE A 37 6.22 1.99 -1.89
CA PHE A 37 5.69 1.26 -3.04
C PHE A 37 4.79 0.10 -2.62
N THR A 38 5.20 -0.70 -1.64
CA THR A 38 4.35 -1.78 -1.10
C THR A 38 3.10 -1.23 -0.46
N ALA A 39 3.21 -0.19 0.38
CA ALA A 39 2.04 0.43 1.01
C ALA A 39 1.05 1.00 -0.03
N THR A 40 1.57 1.60 -1.11
CA THR A 40 0.72 2.11 -2.20
C THR A 40 0.10 0.97 -3.00
N ARG A 41 0.84 -0.10 -3.29
CA ARG A 41 0.29 -1.29 -3.96
C ARG A 41 -0.79 -1.95 -3.12
N ASP A 42 -0.56 -2.09 -1.83
CA ASP A 42 -1.52 -2.69 -0.89
C ASP A 42 -2.77 -1.81 -0.80
N ALA A 43 -2.61 -0.48 -0.69
CA ALA A 43 -3.73 0.45 -0.72
C ALA A 43 -4.49 0.44 -2.05
N VAL A 44 -3.80 0.30 -3.20
CA VAL A 44 -4.44 0.19 -4.52
C VAL A 44 -5.10 -1.17 -4.71
N ASN A 45 -4.54 -2.24 -4.15
CA ASN A 45 -5.15 -3.57 -4.19
C ASN A 45 -6.40 -3.63 -3.32
N GLU A 46 -6.34 -3.03 -2.13
CA GLU A 46 -7.50 -2.84 -1.26
C GLU A 46 -8.55 -1.94 -1.91
N ALA A 47 -8.14 -0.83 -2.52
CA ALA A 47 -9.05 0.04 -3.27
C ALA A 47 -9.63 -0.65 -4.52
N LYS A 48 -8.86 -1.52 -5.19
CA LYS A 48 -9.37 -2.36 -6.29
C LYS A 48 -10.37 -3.39 -5.78
N HIS A 49 -10.12 -4.01 -4.63
CA HIS A 49 -11.06 -4.90 -3.98
C HIS A 49 -12.37 -4.17 -3.66
N MET A 50 -12.28 -2.92 -3.19
CA MET A 50 -13.44 -2.05 -3.02
C MET A 50 -14.11 -1.63 -4.34
N HIS A 51 -13.36 -1.51 -5.43
CA HIS A 51 -13.91 -1.21 -6.77
C HIS A 51 -14.56 -2.44 -7.45
N GLN A 52 -14.33 -3.65 -6.94
CA GLN A 52 -15.05 -4.85 -7.36
C GLN A 52 -16.42 -4.98 -6.70
N ILE A 53 -16.78 -4.09 -5.76
CA ILE A 53 -18.07 -4.12 -5.09
C ILE A 53 -19.14 -3.52 -6.02
N PRO A 54 -20.10 -4.31 -6.53
CA PRO A 54 -21.11 -3.84 -7.48
C PRO A 54 -22.25 -3.05 -6.81
N CYS A 55 -22.18 -2.78 -5.49
CA CYS A 55 -23.23 -2.09 -4.73
C CYS A 55 -23.65 -0.72 -5.30
N PRO A 56 -22.75 0.17 -5.77
CA PRO A 56 -23.15 1.48 -6.32
C PRO A 56 -24.03 1.38 -7.57
N ASP A 57 -23.95 0.26 -8.28
CA ASP A 57 -24.72 -0.01 -9.50
C ASP A 57 -25.94 -0.91 -9.25
N CYS A 58 -26.21 -1.28 -7.99
CA CYS A 58 -27.35 -2.10 -7.60
C CYS A 58 -28.61 -1.23 -7.42
N GLN A 59 -29.76 -1.71 -7.90
CA GLN A 59 -31.05 -1.04 -7.77
C GLN A 59 -31.49 -0.79 -6.31
N PHE A 60 -31.05 -1.64 -5.38
CA PHE A 60 -31.41 -1.55 -3.96
C PHE A 60 -30.48 -0.65 -3.14
N PHE A 61 -29.48 -0.04 -3.77
CA PHE A 61 -28.55 0.85 -3.07
C PHE A 61 -29.18 2.23 -2.83
N THR A 62 -29.52 2.52 -1.57
CA THR A 62 -30.11 3.81 -1.18
C THR A 62 -29.05 4.87 -0.86
N GLY A 63 -27.81 4.45 -0.58
CA GLY A 63 -26.70 5.37 -0.26
C GLY A 63 -26.81 6.07 1.11
N ASP A 64 -27.82 5.74 1.92
CA ASP A 64 -27.99 6.30 3.26
C ASP A 64 -27.03 5.68 4.28
N TYR A 65 -26.42 6.52 5.13
CA TYR A 65 -25.50 6.07 6.18
C TYR A 65 -26.10 5.07 7.16
N ASN A 66 -27.41 5.18 7.41
CA ASN A 66 -28.15 4.27 8.31
C ASN A 66 -28.63 3.00 7.61
N LEU A 67 -28.80 3.03 6.28
CA LEU A 67 -29.39 1.93 5.51
C LEU A 67 -28.84 1.93 4.08
N LYS A 68 -27.64 1.37 3.96
CA LYS A 68 -26.90 1.29 2.69
C LYS A 68 -27.59 0.37 1.67
N CYS A 69 -28.14 -0.75 2.13
CA CYS A 69 -28.94 -1.70 1.36
C CYS A 69 -30.06 -2.27 2.26
N PRO A 70 -31.33 -2.29 1.81
CA PRO A 70 -32.44 -2.84 2.58
C PRO A 70 -32.44 -4.38 2.63
N VAL A 71 -31.82 -5.06 1.65
CA VAL A 71 -31.74 -6.53 1.61
C VAL A 71 -30.67 -7.04 2.57
N HIS A 72 -29.50 -6.39 2.56
CA HIS A 72 -28.33 -6.79 3.33
C HIS A 72 -27.65 -5.58 3.97
N PRO A 73 -28.18 -5.05 5.09
CA PRO A 73 -27.69 -3.81 5.71
C PRO A 73 -26.29 -3.96 6.36
N MET A 74 -25.92 -5.16 6.80
CA MET A 74 -24.64 -5.42 7.48
C MET A 74 -23.47 -5.68 6.52
N SER A 75 -23.73 -6.27 5.34
CA SER A 75 -22.70 -6.62 4.35
C SER A 75 -22.64 -5.65 3.16
N ALA A 76 -23.45 -4.58 3.15
CA ALA A 76 -23.39 -3.57 2.10
C ALA A 76 -22.04 -2.81 2.09
N LEU A 77 -21.43 -2.65 0.90
CA LEU A 77 -20.14 -2.00 0.69
C LEU A 77 -18.95 -2.69 1.41
N SER A 78 -19.06 -3.99 1.70
CA SER A 78 -17.94 -4.83 2.17
C SER A 78 -17.50 -5.83 1.09
N GLU A 79 -16.40 -6.53 1.36
CA GLU A 79 -15.90 -7.63 0.52
C GLU A 79 -16.93 -8.76 0.32
N ASP A 80 -17.82 -8.98 1.29
CA ASP A 80 -18.89 -9.97 1.21
C ASP A 80 -19.94 -9.63 0.13
N ALA A 81 -19.98 -8.39 -0.35
CA ALA A 81 -20.93 -7.95 -1.38
C ALA A 81 -20.41 -8.10 -2.82
N ILE A 82 -19.16 -8.56 -3.02
CA ILE A 82 -18.57 -8.75 -4.36
C ILE A 82 -19.36 -9.79 -5.18
N ASP A 83 -19.91 -10.82 -4.55
CA ASP A 83 -20.71 -11.89 -5.18
C ASP A 83 -22.13 -11.94 -4.61
N CYS A 84 -22.75 -10.78 -4.41
CA CYS A 84 -24.07 -10.69 -3.77
C CYS A 84 -25.13 -11.39 -4.66
N PRO A 85 -25.83 -12.44 -4.15
CA PRO A 85 -26.79 -13.20 -4.96
C PRO A 85 -28.05 -12.39 -5.33
N ASP A 86 -28.34 -11.34 -4.56
CA ASP A 86 -29.46 -10.42 -4.76
C ASP A 86 -29.05 -9.16 -5.53
N TYR A 87 -27.94 -9.21 -6.28
CA TYR A 87 -27.54 -8.11 -7.14
C TYR A 87 -28.50 -7.97 -8.32
N PHE A 88 -29.11 -6.78 -8.42
CA PHE A 88 -29.89 -6.38 -9.60
C PHE A 88 -29.32 -5.08 -10.14
N GLU A 89 -28.93 -5.08 -11.41
CA GLU A 89 -28.45 -3.89 -12.09
C GLU A 89 -29.52 -2.79 -12.09
N LYS A 90 -29.11 -1.56 -11.82
CA LYS A 90 -30.01 -0.41 -11.93
C LYS A 90 -30.52 -0.32 -13.39
N PRO A 91 -31.83 -0.17 -13.61
CA PRO A 91 -32.34 0.04 -14.97
C PRO A 91 -31.78 1.35 -15.53
N TRP A 92 -31.29 1.30 -16.77
CA TRP A 92 -30.91 2.51 -17.51
C TRP A 92 -32.15 3.39 -17.69
N ASN A 93 -32.11 4.60 -17.11
CA ASN A 93 -33.04 5.68 -17.41
C ASN A 93 -32.34 6.74 -18.26
#